data_AF-A0AAJ1SXV0-F1
#
_entry.id   AF-A0AAJ1SXV0-F1
#
_cell.length_a   1.000
_cell.length_b   1.000
_cell.length_c   1.000
_cell.angle_alpha   90.00
_cell.angle_beta   90.00
_cell.angle_gamma   90.00
#
_symmetry.space_group_name_H-M   'P 1'
#
loop_
_entity.id
_entity.type
_entity.pdbx_description
1 polymer ?
#
loop_
_entity_poly.entity_id
_entity_poly.type
_entity_poly.pdbx_seq_one_letter_code
_entity_poly.pdbx_strand_id
1 'polypeptide(L)' 'MNKSDRMELILIPSNKGFIKIHIYGFETYGAWGQVFAQLNEITVNMKGFHKKKTLIKTLVRLHDTLKKNNL' A
#
# COMPACT_ATOMS: atom_id res chain seq x y z
N MET A 1 12.60 15.45 -0.31
CA MET A 1 12.06 14.33 -1.11
C MET A 1 12.77 14.41 -2.45
N ASN A 2 13.85 13.64 -2.63
CA ASN A 2 14.69 13.73 -3.83
C ASN A 2 14.09 12.89 -4.96
N LYS A 3 14.36 13.32 -6.19
CA LYS A 3 13.64 12.99 -7.43
C LYS A 3 13.86 11.56 -7.97
N SER A 4 14.30 10.62 -7.14
CA SER A 4 14.71 9.27 -7.56
C SER A 4 14.36 8.17 -6.54
N ASP A 5 13.38 8.38 -5.67
CA ASP A 5 12.86 7.28 -4.85
C ASP A 5 12.09 6.33 -5.78
N ARG A 6 12.66 5.14 -6.01
CA ARG A 6 12.09 4.12 -6.90
C ARG A 6 10.72 3.72 -6.35
N MET A 7 9.67 4.13 -7.07
CA MET A 7 8.29 3.80 -6.70
C MET A 7 7.86 2.53 -7.42
N GLU A 8 7.30 1.59 -6.67
CA GLU A 8 6.62 0.43 -7.24
C GLU A 8 5.11 0.63 -7.19
N LEU A 9 4.46 0.34 -8.32
CA LEU A 9 3.02 0.39 -8.46
C LEU A 9 2.48 -1.03 -8.70
N ILE A 10 1.51 -1.44 -7.88
CA ILE A 10 0.73 -2.67 -8.11
C ILE A 10 -0.72 -2.26 -8.31
N LEU A 11 -1.33 -2.74 -9.39
CA LEU A 11 -2.73 -2.55 -9.71
C LEU A 11 -3.43 -3.90 -9.66
N ILE A 12 -4.42 -4.05 -8.79
CA ILE A 12 -5.24 -5.26 -8.71
C ILE A 12 -6.66 -4.91 -9.15
N PRO A 13 -7.15 -5.47 -10.27
CA PRO A 13 -8.52 -5.26 -10.70
C PRO A 13 -9.50 -5.93 -9.73
N SER A 14 -10.65 -5.29 -9.53
CA SER A 14 -11.79 -5.81 -8.77
C SER A 14 -13.09 -5.36 -9.42
N ASN A 15 -14.22 -5.94 -8.98
CA ASN A 15 -15.55 -5.52 -9.41
C ASN A 15 -15.93 -4.08 -8.99
N LYS A 16 -15.20 -3.48 -8.06
CA LYS A 16 -15.43 -2.11 -7.55
C LYS A 16 -14.38 -1.10 -8.03
N GLY A 17 -13.55 -1.46 -9.00
CA GLY A 17 -12.46 -0.64 -9.53
C GLY A 17 -11.09 -1.29 -9.29
N PHE A 18 -10.04 -0.48 -9.18
CA PHE A 18 -8.67 -0.96 -8.97
C PHE A 18 -8.19 -0.69 -7.55
N ILE A 19 -7.64 -1.71 -6.90
CA ILE A 19 -6.80 -1.51 -5.73
C ILE A 19 -5.44 -1.02 -6.24
N LYS A 20 -5.12 0.23 -5.94
CA LYS A 20 -3.84 0.86 -6.28
C LYS A 20 -2.91 0.78 -5.09
N ILE A 21 -1.74 0.19 -5.26
CA ILE A 21 -0.74 0.05 -4.23
C ILE A 21 0.53 0.78 -4.67
N HIS A 22 0.94 1.79 -3.90
CA HIS A 22 2.20 2.50 -4.12
C HIS A 22 3.18 2.11 -3.01
N ILE A 23 4.38 1.69 -3.38
CA ILE A 23 5.44 1.32 -2.46
C ILE A 23 6.63 2.23 -2.70
N TYR A 24 7.12 2.83 -1.61
CA TYR A 24 8.31 3.67 -1.59
C TYR A 24 9.29 3.12 -0.54
N GLY A 25 10.58 3.23 -0.79
CA GLY A 25 11.61 2.73 0.12
C GLY A 25 11.86 1.23 -0.03
N PHE A 26 12.40 0.62 1.02
CA PHE A 26 12.77 -0.81 1.09
C PHE A 26 13.87 -1.23 0.09
N GLU A 27 14.74 -0.31 -0.33
CA GLU A 27 15.81 -0.58 -1.31
C GLU A 27 16.83 -1.59 -0.79
N THR A 28 17.07 -1.61 0.52
CA THR A 28 17.96 -2.56 1.18
C THR A 28 17.25 -3.26 2.34
N TYR A 29 17.79 -4.41 2.77
CA TYR A 29 17.24 -5.15 3.89
C TYR A 29 17.29 -4.29 5.17
N GLY A 30 16.13 -4.12 5.82
CA GLY A 30 16.01 -3.27 7.00
C GLY A 30 15.92 -1.78 6.69
N ALA A 31 15.96 -1.35 5.41
CA ALA A 31 15.63 0.01 5.05
C ALA A 31 14.17 0.32 5.38
N TRP A 32 13.94 1.55 5.82
CA TRP A 32 12.59 2.04 6.02
C TRP A 32 11.86 2.17 4.68
N GLY A 33 10.56 1.94 4.70
CA GLY A 33 9.70 2.19 3.56
C GLY A 33 8.25 2.35 3.96
N GLN A 34 7.44 2.69 2.97
CA GLN A 34 6.02 2.99 3.15
C GLN A 34 5.20 2.38 2.02
N VAL A 35 4.07 1.80 2.39
CA VAL A 35 3.07 1.28 1.46
C VAL A 35 1.80 2.09 1.62
N PHE A 36 1.24 2.52 0.50
CA PHE A 36 -0.09 3.11 0.39
C PHE A 36 -0.97 2.14 -0.40
N ALA A 37 -2.17 1.86 0.09
CA ALA A 37 -3.17 1.09 -0.64
C ALA A 37 -4.46 1.88 -0.71
N GLN A 38 -5.05 1.95 -1.90
CA GLN A 38 -6.24 2.74 -2.19
C GLN A 38 -7.23 1.94 -3.01
N LEU A 39 -8.52 2.03 -2.67
CA LEU A 39 -9.64 1.65 -3.53
C LEU A 39 -10.67 2.78 -3.47
N ASN A 40 -11.00 3.37 -4.61
CA ASN A 40 -11.85 4.57 -4.72
C ASN A 40 -11.30 5.71 -3.85
N GLU A 41 -12.09 6.27 -2.93
CA GLU A 41 -11.66 7.35 -2.03
C GLU A 41 -11.02 6.83 -0.73
N ILE A 42 -11.06 5.51 -0.48
CA ILE A 42 -10.52 4.92 0.74
C ILE A 42 -9.04 4.63 0.53
N THR A 43 -8.21 5.33 1.32
CA THR A 43 -6.76 5.17 1.33
C THR A 43 -6.28 4.79 2.72
N VAL A 44 -5.39 3.80 2.78
CA VAL A 44 -4.66 3.44 3.99
C VAL A 44 -3.17 3.43 3.70
N ASN A 45 -2.36 3.69 4.71
CA ASN A 45 -0.91 3.58 4.59
C ASN A 45 -0.28 2.96 5.84
N MET A 46 0.88 2.35 5.63
CA MET A 46 1.73 1.88 6.72
C MET A 46 3.20 2.04 6.38
N LYS A 47 3.99 2.32 7.42
CA LYS A 47 5.44 2.41 7.38
C LYS A 47 6.05 1.17 8.04
N GLY A 48 7.24 0.78 7.63
CA GLY A 48 7.96 -0.33 8.27
C GLY A 48 9.33 -0.58 7.64
N PHE A 49 10.00 -1.63 8.11
CA PHE A 49 11.34 -2.03 7.66
C PHE A 49 11.35 -3.33 6.83
N HIS A 50 10.20 -4.00 6.73
CA HIS A 50 10.04 -5.25 5.99
C HIS A 50 8.93 -5.14 4.94
N LYS A 51 9.31 -4.94 3.68
CA LYS A 51 8.40 -4.68 2.56
C LYS A 51 7.18 -5.62 2.51
N LYS A 52 7.41 -6.94 2.48
CA LYS A 52 6.34 -7.95 2.42
C LYS A 52 5.36 -7.84 3.60
N LYS A 53 5.89 -7.70 4.82
CA LYS A 53 5.08 -7.58 6.05
C LYS A 53 4.26 -6.28 6.04
N THR A 54 4.88 -5.16 5.66
CA THR A 54 4.20 -3.86 5.57
C THR A 54 3.11 -3.89 4.51
N LEU A 55 3.36 -4.48 3.33
CA LEU A 55 2.39 -4.65 2.26
C LEU A 55 1.16 -5.45 2.71
N ILE A 56 1.38 -6.64 3.28
CA ILE A 56 0.29 -7.51 3.76
C ILE A 56 -0.55 -6.77 4.81
N LYS A 57 0.10 -6.15 5.80
CA LYS A 57 -0.63 -5.40 6.84
C LYS A 57 -1.44 -4.23 6.27
N THR A 58 -0.89 -3.53 5.27
CA THR A 58 -1.60 -2.42 4.61
C THR A 58 -2.84 -2.92 3.88
N LEU A 59 -2.75 -4.05 3.19
CA LEU A 59 -3.90 -4.68 2.51
C LEU A 59 -4.96 -5.20 3.48
N VAL A 60 -4.56 -5.83 4.59
CA VAL A 60 -5.50 -6.25 5.65
C VAL A 60 -6.23 -5.02 6.22
N ARG A 61 -5.50 -3.93 6.50
CA ARG A 61 -6.10 -2.69 6.98
C ARG A 61 -7.04 -2.06 5.95
N LEU A 62 -6.70 -2.11 4.66
CA LEU A 62 -7.59 -1.65 3.59
C LEU A 62 -8.88 -2.47 3.61
N HIS A 63 -8.79 -3.80 3.63
CA HIS A 63 -9.94 -4.69 3.68
C HIS A 63 -10.84 -4.40 4.89
N ASP A 64 -10.27 -4.27 6.09
CA ASP A 64 -11.03 -3.95 7.30
C ASP A 64 -11.73 -2.59 7.20
N THR A 65 -11.08 -1.63 6.53
CA THR A 65 -11.64 -0.29 6.32
C THR A 65 -12.78 -0.33 5.29
N LEU A 66 -12.62 -1.08 4.19
CA LEU A 66 -13.66 -1.28 3.19
C LEU A 66 -14.90 -1.92 3.81
N LYS A 67 -14.70 -2.98 4.60
CA LYS A 67 -15.78 -3.68 5.32
C LYS A 67 -16.58 -2.75 6.24
N LYS A 68 -15.90 -1.81 6.92
CA LYS A 68 -16.57 -0.79 7.76
C LYS A 68 -17.36 0.25 6.96
N ASN A 69 -16.98 0.48 5.70
CA ASN A 69 -17.66 1.42 4.80
C ASN A 69 -18.67 0.72 3.87
N ASN A 70 -19.03 -0.54 4.14
CA ASN A 70 -19.91 -1.37 3.31
C ASN A 70 -19.47 -1.49 1.83
N LEU A 71 -18.15 -1.44 1.60
CA LEU A 71 -17.49 -1.66 0.32
C LEU A 71 -16.77 -3.00 0.28
#